data_AF-A0A1W1BG13-F1
#
_entry.id   AF-A0A1W1BG13-F1
#
_cell.length_a   1.000
_cell.length_b   1.000
_cell.length_c   1.000
_cell.angle_alpha   90.00
_cell.angle_beta   90.00
_cell.angle_gamma   90.00
#
_symmetry.space_group_name_H-M   'P 1'
#
loop_
_entity.id
_entity.type
_entity.pdbx_description
1 polymer ?
#
loop_
_entity_poly.entity_id
_entity_poly.type
_entity_poly.pdbx_seq_one_letter_code
_entity_poly.pdbx_strand_id
1 'polypeptide(L)'
;MFDEDDEEIVETPEPASESKADDIFEDDDLFDEDDDEEIVETPEPASDKLDTSIFEEDVDDYDEFLNAKPAPDKPKIPVVKEEIEEYDEFLNAKPAPIKPKVPVVEEEIEEYDEFLSEPTNKKEIKTRKRLEKEKPADKIEKVNIEETKVNEQTIDNPNEPIVINLEESSKRLGVTTDDFIDFLNEFIDKSIELEESIESNDIKKRNKSILDLFGLSQMLNLPTTNILQTIRESSGEEQEDIIEDFYEMIDRIITDEEYAEEYGEEAKKPATIESNESIDEEEFDDEEEFDDEEEFDDEEEFDDEEEFDDEEEFDDEEEVKEVSANAICSPIDYDSIKPIHFDFQLEAAADDLSLPIDLIEEFVNDFIDQAHEEQAVFIEACKTGDIDTIQKTGHKLKGVSSNLRIKPLADTLEEVQFCEEPARFEPLLKKYWGQFLAFELFMQNKSH
;
A
#
# COMPACT_ATOMS: atom_id res chain seq x y z
N MET A 1 -53.67 47.59 -9.61
CA MET A 1 -54.34 48.58 -10.48
C MET A 1 -53.96 49.94 -9.92
N PHE A 2 -53.42 50.83 -10.75
CA PHE A 2 -52.45 51.90 -10.47
C PHE A 2 -51.01 51.38 -10.54
N ASP A 3 -50.43 51.32 -11.75
CA ASP A 3 -49.87 52.39 -12.65
C ASP A 3 -48.40 52.61 -12.25
N GLU A 4 -47.44 52.00 -12.94
CA GLU A 4 -46.75 52.54 -14.14
C GLU A 4 -46.15 53.92 -13.88
N ASP A 5 -44.84 53.97 -13.64
CA ASP A 5 -43.98 55.10 -14.00
C ASP A 5 -42.61 54.54 -14.40
N ASP A 6 -42.41 54.50 -15.72
CA ASP A 6 -41.14 54.37 -16.42
C ASP A 6 -40.30 55.63 -16.17
N GLU A 7 -39.04 55.47 -15.74
CA GLU A 7 -38.04 56.53 -15.90
C GLU A 7 -36.87 56.05 -16.77
N GLU A 8 -36.74 56.77 -17.90
CA GLU A 8 -35.65 56.76 -18.86
C GLU A 8 -34.29 56.98 -18.18
N ILE A 9 -33.29 56.15 -18.49
CA ILE A 9 -31.89 56.51 -18.30
C ILE A 9 -31.19 56.59 -19.65
N VAL A 10 -30.55 57.75 -19.81
CA VAL A 10 -29.95 58.40 -20.96
C VAL A 10 -28.65 57.70 -21.40
N GLU A 11 -28.53 57.47 -22.72
CA GLU A 11 -27.27 57.12 -23.39
C GLU A 11 -26.25 58.26 -23.39
N THR A 12 -24.98 57.86 -23.51
CA THR A 12 -23.80 58.54 -24.12
C THR A 12 -22.66 58.92 -23.16
N PRO A 13 -21.40 59.03 -23.65
CA PRO A 13 -20.69 58.13 -24.57
C PRO A 13 -19.23 57.82 -24.10
N GLU A 14 -18.60 56.87 -24.80
CA GLU A 14 -17.16 56.59 -24.81
C GLU A 14 -16.28 57.85 -24.90
N PRO A 15 -15.03 57.77 -24.39
CA PRO A 15 -13.91 58.42 -25.03
C PRO A 15 -12.85 57.42 -25.50
N ALA A 16 -12.55 57.52 -26.80
CA ALA A 16 -11.45 56.88 -27.47
C ALA A 16 -10.09 57.58 -27.20
N SER A 17 -9.05 56.75 -27.17
CA SER A 17 -7.73 56.93 -27.83
C SER A 17 -6.66 57.88 -27.25
N GLU A 18 -5.42 57.47 -27.55
CA GLU A 18 -4.11 58.17 -27.52
C GLU A 18 -3.34 58.14 -26.18
N SER A 19 -2.02 57.86 -26.08
CA SER A 19 -0.95 57.50 -27.03
C SER A 19 0.39 57.31 -26.25
N LYS A 20 1.39 56.66 -26.89
CA LYS A 20 2.88 56.75 -26.72
C LYS A 20 3.51 56.11 -25.47
N ALA A 21 4.40 55.11 -25.59
CA ALA A 21 5.78 55.07 -26.13
C ALA A 21 6.84 55.62 -25.17
N ASP A 22 7.75 54.74 -24.73
CA ASP A 22 9.21 54.88 -24.50
C ASP A 22 9.67 53.59 -23.79
N ASP A 23 10.41 52.68 -24.43
CA ASP A 23 11.88 52.65 -24.62
C ASP A 23 12.70 52.38 -23.34
N ILE A 24 13.63 51.42 -23.47
CA ILE A 24 14.88 51.22 -22.69
C ILE A 24 14.77 50.34 -21.44
N PHE A 25 15.32 49.12 -21.50
CA PHE A 25 16.47 48.67 -20.70
C PHE A 25 16.99 47.33 -21.24
N GLU A 26 18.03 47.41 -22.07
CA GLU A 26 18.96 46.32 -22.37
C GLU A 26 20.12 46.40 -21.35
N ASP A 27 20.63 45.20 -21.04
CA ASP A 27 22.00 44.88 -20.61
C ASP A 27 22.47 45.14 -19.17
N ASP A 28 23.41 44.26 -18.81
CA ASP A 28 24.34 44.24 -17.68
C ASP A 28 23.77 43.60 -16.39
N ASP A 29 24.42 42.66 -15.71
CA ASP A 29 25.77 42.10 -15.82
C ASP A 29 25.94 41.06 -14.67
N LEU A 30 26.85 40.11 -14.86
CA LEU A 30 27.76 39.59 -13.83
C LEU A 30 27.19 39.06 -12.50
N PHE A 31 27.05 37.73 -12.40
CA PHE A 31 27.37 37.00 -11.18
C PHE A 31 28.29 35.82 -11.52
N ASP A 32 29.58 36.13 -11.66
CA ASP A 32 30.68 35.21 -11.37
C ASP A 32 31.03 35.43 -9.89
N GLU A 33 30.49 34.60 -8.99
CA GLU A 33 31.02 34.48 -7.63
C GLU A 33 31.72 33.11 -7.53
N ASP A 34 33.04 33.18 -7.73
CA ASP A 34 34.02 32.20 -7.26
C ASP A 34 33.93 32.12 -5.73
N ASP A 35 33.17 31.16 -5.19
CA ASP A 35 33.27 30.77 -3.78
C ASP A 35 34.44 29.80 -3.59
N ASP A 36 35.63 30.39 -3.42
CA ASP A 36 36.80 29.75 -2.82
C ASP A 36 36.52 29.50 -1.33
N GLU A 37 35.98 28.32 -1.00
CA GLU A 37 35.94 27.84 0.39
C GLU A 37 37.36 27.53 0.89
N GLU A 38 37.90 28.51 1.60
CA GLU A 38 39.12 28.46 2.39
C GLU A 38 38.97 27.43 3.53
N ILE A 39 39.65 26.29 3.40
CA ILE A 39 39.77 25.25 4.43
C ILE A 39 40.47 25.85 5.65
N VAL A 40 39.70 26.19 6.67
CA VAL A 40 40.21 26.57 8.00
C VAL A 40 40.69 25.31 8.72
N GLU A 41 42.00 25.11 8.76
CA GLU A 41 42.65 24.15 9.66
C GLU A 41 42.27 24.48 11.12
N THR A 42 41.48 23.61 11.73
CA THR A 42 41.22 23.66 13.16
C THR A 42 42.39 23.04 13.94
N PRO A 43 42.82 23.65 15.05
CA PRO A 43 43.96 23.16 15.82
C PRO A 43 43.59 21.91 16.66
N GLU A 44 44.49 20.93 16.64
CA GLU A 44 44.50 19.72 17.45
C GLU A 44 44.11 19.98 18.93
N PRO A 45 43.13 19.26 19.51
CA PRO A 45 42.95 19.24 20.95
C PRO A 45 44.01 18.36 21.60
N ALA A 46 44.68 18.97 22.59
CA ALA A 46 45.71 18.36 23.42
C ALA A 46 45.27 17.01 24.01
N SER A 47 46.15 16.02 23.83
CA SER A 47 46.09 14.69 24.42
C SER A 47 46.09 14.74 25.94
N ASP A 48 44.95 14.41 26.56
CA ASP A 48 44.90 14.00 27.96
C ASP A 48 45.33 12.52 28.08
N LYS A 49 46.29 12.30 28.97
CA LYS A 49 46.95 11.02 29.21
C LYS A 49 46.00 10.08 29.95
N LEU A 50 45.48 9.07 29.25
CA LEU A 50 44.93 7.88 29.87
C LEU A 50 45.98 6.75 29.85
N ASP A 51 46.33 6.32 31.06
CA ASP A 51 47.24 5.25 31.40
C ASP A 51 46.67 3.90 30.91
N THR A 52 47.22 3.38 29.82
CA THR A 52 46.94 2.06 29.26
C THR A 52 48.19 1.19 29.40
N SER A 53 48.50 0.84 30.65
CA SER A 53 49.49 -0.19 30.97
C SER A 53 48.77 -1.45 31.42
N ILE A 54 48.34 -2.30 30.48
CA ILE A 54 48.04 -3.74 30.66
C ILE A 54 47.65 -4.34 29.29
N PHE A 55 48.31 -5.44 28.92
CA PHE A 55 48.29 -6.19 27.64
C PHE A 55 49.31 -5.77 26.56
N GLU A 56 50.59 -6.00 26.86
CA GLU A 56 51.55 -6.50 25.87
C GLU A 56 51.82 -7.97 26.21
N GLU A 57 51.30 -8.90 25.42
CA GLU A 57 51.76 -10.30 25.40
C GLU A 57 51.74 -10.80 23.95
N ASP A 58 52.95 -10.80 23.37
CA ASP A 58 53.52 -11.73 22.39
C ASP A 58 52.61 -12.27 21.26
N VAL A 59 52.74 -11.67 20.07
CA VAL A 59 52.35 -12.29 18.79
C VAL A 59 53.55 -12.28 17.84
N ASP A 60 54.51 -13.16 18.11
CA ASP A 60 55.59 -13.55 17.20
C ASP A 60 55.68 -15.08 17.21
N ASP A 61 54.96 -15.77 16.30
CA ASP A 61 55.34 -17.11 15.77
C ASP A 61 54.23 -17.67 14.85
N TYR A 62 54.16 -17.19 13.60
CA TYR A 62 53.30 -17.78 12.56
C TYR A 62 54.04 -18.12 11.26
N ASP A 63 55.30 -18.53 11.35
CA ASP A 63 56.12 -18.94 10.19
C ASP A 63 56.65 -20.40 10.25
N GLU A 64 56.05 -21.28 11.05
CA GLU A 64 56.52 -22.68 11.20
C GLU A 64 55.45 -23.76 10.93
N PHE A 65 54.74 -23.70 9.78
CA PHE A 65 53.79 -24.77 9.40
C PHE A 65 53.91 -25.34 7.97
N LEU A 66 55.00 -25.07 7.24
CA LEU A 66 55.17 -25.58 5.86
C LEU A 66 56.27 -26.64 5.66
N ASN A 67 56.71 -27.37 6.70
CA ASN A 67 57.66 -28.47 6.50
C ASN A 67 57.42 -29.70 7.40
N ALA A 68 56.34 -30.44 7.17
CA ALA A 68 56.17 -31.79 7.72
C ALA A 68 56.37 -32.87 6.66
N LYS A 69 57.43 -33.68 6.86
CA LYS A 69 57.75 -34.91 6.11
C LYS A 69 56.65 -35.98 6.28
N PRO A 70 56.47 -36.88 5.31
CA PRO A 70 55.44 -37.92 5.37
C PRO A 70 55.81 -39.01 6.40
N ALA A 71 54.90 -39.30 7.32
CA ALA A 71 54.98 -40.42 8.24
C ALA A 71 54.04 -41.58 7.80
N PRO A 72 54.34 -42.83 8.17
CA PRO A 72 53.95 -44.02 7.43
C PRO A 72 52.67 -44.71 7.92
N ASP A 73 52.09 -45.50 7.01
CA ASP A 73 51.19 -46.66 7.18
C ASP A 73 50.14 -46.62 8.29
N LYS A 74 48.91 -46.26 7.89
CA LYS A 74 47.69 -46.47 8.68
C LYS A 74 47.32 -47.97 8.75
N PRO A 75 46.89 -48.48 9.92
CA PRO A 75 46.36 -49.83 10.06
C PRO A 75 44.94 -49.94 9.47
N LYS A 76 44.67 -51.08 8.83
CA LYS A 76 43.35 -51.46 8.28
C LYS A 76 42.31 -51.56 9.40
N ILE A 77 41.27 -50.73 9.32
CA ILE A 77 40.03 -50.87 10.09
C ILE A 77 39.01 -51.64 9.22
N PRO A 78 38.27 -52.62 9.79
CA PRO A 78 37.41 -53.51 9.03
C PRO A 78 36.15 -52.79 8.54
N VAL A 79 35.78 -53.11 7.30
CA VAL A 79 34.54 -52.71 6.63
C VAL A 79 33.35 -53.31 7.39
N VAL A 80 32.57 -52.45 8.05
CA VAL A 80 31.21 -52.77 8.50
C VAL A 80 30.28 -52.42 7.35
N LYS A 81 29.62 -53.43 6.79
CA LYS A 81 28.48 -53.26 5.88
C LYS A 81 27.26 -53.05 6.77
N GLU A 82 26.70 -51.85 6.78
CA GLU A 82 25.33 -51.65 7.23
C GLU A 82 24.41 -51.67 6.01
N GLU A 83 23.44 -52.57 6.10
CA GLU A 83 22.29 -52.71 5.24
C GLU A 83 21.42 -51.46 5.38
N ILE A 84 21.29 -50.71 4.29
CA ILE A 84 20.18 -49.77 4.08
C ILE A 84 19.37 -50.38 2.94
N GLU A 85 18.46 -51.28 3.29
CA GLU A 85 17.35 -51.72 2.45
C GLU A 85 16.06 -51.23 3.13
N GLU A 86 15.02 -50.99 2.31
CA GLU A 86 13.67 -50.51 2.65
C GLU A 86 13.51 -49.01 2.89
N TYR A 87 13.38 -48.21 1.82
CA TYR A 87 12.37 -47.12 1.72
C TYR A 87 12.09 -46.71 0.25
N ASP A 88 12.04 -47.68 -0.68
CA ASP A 88 11.78 -47.44 -2.12
C ASP A 88 10.46 -48.07 -2.63
N GLU A 89 9.52 -48.41 -1.73
CA GLU A 89 8.30 -49.17 -2.10
C GLU A 89 7.00 -48.34 -2.16
N PHE A 90 7.05 -47.01 -2.07
CA PHE A 90 5.83 -46.17 -2.11
C PHE A 90 5.55 -45.41 -3.42
N LEU A 91 6.43 -45.46 -4.44
CA LEU A 91 6.26 -44.69 -5.68
C LEU A 91 6.01 -45.51 -6.96
N ASN A 92 5.81 -46.84 -6.87
CA ASN A 92 5.58 -47.71 -8.03
C ASN A 92 4.16 -48.29 -8.13
N ALA A 93 3.13 -47.52 -7.75
CA ALA A 93 1.76 -47.88 -8.06
C ALA A 93 1.41 -47.49 -9.52
N LYS A 94 1.31 -48.50 -10.39
CA LYS A 94 0.78 -48.36 -11.76
C LYS A 94 -0.63 -47.75 -11.74
N PRO A 95 -0.90 -46.65 -12.47
CA PRO A 95 -2.27 -46.17 -12.63
C PRO A 95 -3.10 -47.18 -13.44
N ALA A 96 -4.27 -47.53 -12.90
CA ALA A 96 -5.25 -48.37 -13.57
C ALA A 96 -5.91 -47.60 -14.74
N PRO A 97 -6.30 -48.29 -15.83
CA PRO A 97 -6.88 -47.63 -16.99
C PRO A 97 -8.32 -47.16 -16.72
N ILE A 98 -8.49 -45.84 -16.64
CA ILE A 98 -9.81 -45.18 -16.61
C ILE A 98 -10.36 -45.19 -18.04
N LYS A 99 -11.54 -45.80 -18.23
CA LYS A 99 -12.29 -45.76 -19.48
C LYS A 99 -13.10 -44.45 -19.55
N PRO A 100 -13.12 -43.73 -20.67
CA PRO A 100 -13.95 -42.55 -20.81
C PRO A 100 -15.41 -42.98 -21.07
N LYS A 101 -16.34 -42.40 -20.33
CA LYS A 101 -17.77 -42.41 -20.65
C LYS A 101 -18.24 -40.95 -20.65
N VAL A 102 -18.24 -40.39 -21.85
CA VAL A 102 -18.93 -39.14 -22.17
C VAL A 102 -20.43 -39.46 -22.33
N PRO A 103 -21.32 -38.58 -21.87
CA PRO A 103 -22.44 -38.17 -22.70
C PRO A 103 -22.33 -36.67 -22.96
N VAL A 104 -22.29 -36.35 -24.25
CA VAL A 104 -22.42 -35.03 -24.83
C VAL A 104 -23.84 -34.53 -24.50
N VAL A 105 -23.94 -33.37 -23.87
CA VAL A 105 -25.15 -32.57 -23.83
C VAL A 105 -24.79 -31.28 -24.55
N GLU A 106 -25.33 -31.15 -25.76
CA GLU A 106 -25.36 -29.90 -26.52
C GLU A 106 -26.40 -29.01 -25.85
N GLU A 107 -25.98 -27.88 -25.28
CA GLU A 107 -26.88 -26.78 -24.93
C GLU A 107 -26.72 -25.70 -26.00
N GLU A 108 -27.82 -25.50 -26.74
CA GLU A 108 -28.08 -24.38 -27.65
C GLU A 108 -28.03 -23.07 -26.84
N ILE A 109 -27.11 -22.17 -27.19
CA ILE A 109 -27.16 -20.77 -26.74
C ILE A 109 -28.02 -20.04 -27.78
N GLU A 110 -29.25 -19.71 -27.38
CA GLU A 110 -30.13 -18.82 -28.13
C GLU A 110 -29.59 -17.38 -28.05
N GLU A 111 -29.17 -16.91 -29.22
CA GLU A 111 -28.96 -15.55 -29.66
C GLU A 111 -30.16 -14.66 -29.31
N TYR A 112 -29.96 -13.65 -28.45
CA TYR A 112 -30.92 -12.57 -28.23
C TYR A 112 -30.25 -11.24 -28.53
N ASP A 113 -30.39 -10.85 -29.79
CA ASP A 113 -30.37 -9.47 -30.23
C ASP A 113 -31.72 -8.79 -29.89
N GLU A 114 -31.70 -7.45 -29.84
CA GLU A 114 -32.87 -6.54 -29.89
C GLU A 114 -33.45 -6.06 -28.54
N PHE A 115 -33.03 -4.88 -28.06
CA PHE A 115 -33.88 -3.66 -28.06
C PHE A 115 -33.13 -2.40 -27.60
N LEU A 116 -32.98 -1.44 -28.52
CA LEU A 116 -32.69 -0.03 -28.23
C LEU A 116 -33.95 0.66 -27.68
N SER A 117 -33.80 1.42 -26.60
CA SER A 117 -34.46 2.73 -26.49
C SER A 117 -33.79 3.58 -25.40
N GLU A 118 -33.22 4.70 -25.81
CA GLU A 118 -32.82 5.84 -24.97
C GLU A 118 -33.97 6.30 -24.06
N PRO A 119 -33.64 6.95 -22.94
CA PRO A 119 -34.17 8.30 -22.81
C PRO A 119 -33.18 9.34 -22.28
N THR A 120 -33.26 10.48 -22.95
CA THR A 120 -32.85 11.83 -22.56
C THR A 120 -33.17 12.26 -21.11
N ASN A 121 -32.36 13.24 -20.68
CA ASN A 121 -32.65 14.40 -19.81
C ASN A 121 -32.53 14.26 -18.27
N LYS A 122 -31.65 15.14 -17.74
CA LYS A 122 -31.76 15.99 -16.53
C LYS A 122 -32.05 15.34 -15.18
N LYS A 123 -31.14 15.57 -14.23
CA LYS A 123 -31.35 15.60 -12.77
C LYS A 123 -30.48 16.75 -12.25
N GLU A 124 -30.95 17.84 -11.63
CA GLU A 124 -31.91 18.03 -10.53
C GLU A 124 -31.60 17.15 -9.30
N ILE A 125 -30.85 17.77 -8.39
CA ILE A 125 -30.56 17.36 -7.01
C ILE A 125 -31.88 17.02 -6.29
N LYS A 126 -31.96 15.82 -5.73
CA LYS A 126 -33.08 15.38 -4.89
C LYS A 126 -32.54 14.77 -3.60
N THR A 127 -32.60 15.56 -2.54
CA THR A 127 -32.64 15.08 -1.16
C THR A 127 -33.81 14.09 -1.01
N ARG A 128 -33.51 12.83 -0.65
CA ARG A 128 -34.52 11.80 -0.38
C ARG A 128 -34.52 11.42 1.10
N LYS A 129 -35.68 11.62 1.74
CA LYS A 129 -36.00 11.11 3.08
C LYS A 129 -36.00 9.58 3.10
N ARG A 130 -35.16 9.03 3.98
CA ARG A 130 -35.04 7.63 4.38
C ARG A 130 -36.37 7.06 4.89
N LEU A 131 -36.78 5.90 4.38
CA LEU A 131 -37.95 5.15 4.85
C LEU A 131 -37.49 3.75 5.22
N GLU A 132 -37.41 3.49 6.52
CA GLU A 132 -36.98 2.23 7.12
C GLU A 132 -37.81 1.05 6.59
N LYS A 133 -37.13 -0.01 6.15
CA LYS A 133 -37.71 -1.35 6.02
C LYS A 133 -36.76 -2.39 6.58
N GLU A 134 -37.26 -3.11 7.57
CA GLU A 134 -36.59 -4.22 8.23
C GLU A 134 -36.44 -5.45 7.33
N LYS A 135 -35.28 -6.09 7.50
CA LYS A 135 -34.74 -7.31 6.88
C LYS A 135 -35.52 -8.58 7.26
N PRO A 136 -35.22 -9.71 6.61
CA PRO A 136 -34.89 -10.90 7.40
C PRO A 136 -33.50 -11.44 7.05
N ALA A 137 -32.78 -11.81 8.11
CA ALA A 137 -31.38 -12.20 8.12
C ALA A 137 -31.15 -13.64 7.61
N ASP A 138 -30.11 -13.82 6.78
CA ASP A 138 -29.45 -15.09 6.57
C ASP A 138 -28.14 -15.16 7.37
N LYS A 139 -27.89 -16.35 7.91
CA LYS A 139 -26.77 -16.67 8.81
C LYS A 139 -25.48 -16.83 8.02
N ILE A 140 -24.50 -15.98 8.33
CA ILE A 140 -23.09 -16.20 7.96
C ILE A 140 -22.33 -16.65 9.22
N GLU A 141 -21.49 -17.66 9.03
CA GLU A 141 -20.71 -18.36 10.04
C GLU A 141 -19.47 -17.53 10.39
N LYS A 142 -19.33 -17.15 11.67
CA LYS A 142 -18.26 -16.27 12.17
C LYS A 142 -16.93 -17.02 12.25
N VAL A 143 -15.92 -16.51 11.56
CA VAL A 143 -14.51 -16.87 11.76
C VAL A 143 -14.00 -16.07 12.96
N ASN A 144 -13.27 -16.73 13.86
CA ASN A 144 -12.82 -16.19 15.14
C ASN A 144 -11.36 -15.74 14.99
N ILE A 145 -11.13 -14.44 14.81
CA ILE A 145 -9.80 -13.82 14.75
C ILE A 145 -9.48 -13.34 16.18
N GLU A 146 -8.29 -13.67 16.70
CA GLU A 146 -7.84 -13.17 18.01
C GLU A 146 -7.35 -11.72 17.85
N GLU A 147 -8.13 -10.78 18.39
CA GLU A 147 -7.93 -9.33 18.32
C GLU A 147 -6.68 -8.88 19.10
N THR A 148 -5.74 -8.23 18.42
CA THR A 148 -4.81 -7.28 19.03
C THR A 148 -5.66 -6.19 19.68
N LYS A 149 -5.46 -5.94 20.99
CA LYS A 149 -6.20 -4.91 21.75
C LYS A 149 -5.82 -3.51 21.29
N VAL A 150 -6.22 -3.13 20.08
CA VAL A 150 -6.44 -1.74 19.72
C VAL A 150 -7.56 -1.27 20.65
N ASN A 151 -7.41 -0.08 21.23
CA ASN A 151 -8.43 0.52 22.06
C ASN A 151 -9.63 0.83 21.17
N GLU A 152 -10.51 -0.15 20.95
CA GLU A 152 -11.79 0.05 20.26
C GLU A 152 -12.60 1.05 21.08
N GLN A 153 -12.50 2.32 20.72
CA GLN A 153 -13.51 3.29 21.10
C GLN A 153 -14.76 2.93 20.31
N THR A 154 -15.67 2.20 20.97
CA THR A 154 -17.01 2.00 20.45
C THR A 154 -17.67 3.35 20.37
N ILE A 155 -17.97 3.80 19.15
CA ILE A 155 -18.71 5.04 18.90
C ILE A 155 -20.16 4.75 19.31
N ASP A 156 -20.49 5.04 20.57
CA ASP A 156 -21.82 4.78 21.13
C ASP A 156 -22.91 5.67 20.52
N ASN A 157 -22.51 6.77 19.86
CA ASN A 157 -23.40 7.71 19.20
C ASN A 157 -22.80 8.16 17.83
N PRO A 158 -23.48 7.88 16.70
CA PRO A 158 -22.99 8.24 15.37
C PRO A 158 -23.04 9.75 15.09
N ASN A 159 -23.51 10.58 16.02
CA ASN A 159 -23.54 12.04 15.84
C ASN A 159 -22.62 12.79 16.81
N GLU A 160 -21.90 12.09 17.69
CA GLU A 160 -21.00 12.75 18.66
C GLU A 160 -19.64 13.09 18.02
N PRO A 161 -19.05 14.26 18.28
CA PRO A 161 -17.72 14.57 17.78
C PRO A 161 -16.67 13.55 18.23
N ILE A 162 -15.75 13.22 17.33
CA ILE A 162 -14.62 12.32 17.59
C ILE A 162 -13.45 13.19 18.07
N VAL A 163 -13.33 13.32 19.39
CA VAL A 163 -12.30 14.15 20.01
C VAL A 163 -10.98 13.39 20.06
N ILE A 164 -9.97 13.89 19.34
CA ILE A 164 -8.61 13.39 19.39
C ILE A 164 -7.82 14.13 20.47
N ASN A 165 -7.25 13.38 21.42
CA ASN A 165 -6.31 13.96 22.39
C ASN A 165 -4.94 14.16 21.71
N LEU A 166 -4.59 15.40 21.39
CA LEU A 166 -3.37 15.73 20.66
C LEU A 166 -2.10 15.34 21.44
N GLU A 167 -2.07 15.60 22.74
CA GLU A 167 -0.91 15.30 23.59
C GLU A 167 -0.63 13.79 23.69
N GLU A 168 -1.67 12.96 23.84
CA GLU A 168 -1.53 11.51 23.95
C GLU A 168 -1.15 10.89 22.60
N SER A 169 -1.81 11.31 21.52
CA SER A 169 -1.59 10.78 20.18
C SER A 169 -0.21 11.13 19.63
N SER A 170 0.20 12.40 19.73
CA SER A 170 1.55 12.86 19.31
C SER A 170 2.66 12.16 20.10
N LYS A 171 2.50 12.05 21.43
CA LYS A 171 3.47 11.37 22.30
C LYS A 171 3.60 9.89 21.98
N ARG A 172 2.51 9.22 21.62
CA ARG A 172 2.55 7.80 21.21
C ARG A 172 3.33 7.61 19.92
N LEU A 173 3.19 8.53 18.97
CA LEU A 173 3.94 8.54 17.72
C LEU A 173 5.37 9.05 17.87
N GLY A 174 5.68 9.75 18.96
CA GLY A 174 7.00 10.34 19.19
C GLY A 174 7.25 11.59 18.34
N VAL A 175 6.18 12.28 17.95
CA VAL A 175 6.21 13.53 17.17
C VAL A 175 5.73 14.70 18.02
N THR A 176 5.90 15.94 17.54
CA THR A 176 5.33 17.11 18.22
C THR A 176 3.81 17.19 17.98
N THR A 177 3.11 18.00 18.77
CA THR A 177 1.67 18.25 18.55
C THR A 177 1.43 18.90 17.19
N ASP A 178 2.28 19.84 16.80
CA ASP A 178 2.19 20.56 15.53
C ASP A 178 2.41 19.59 14.35
N ASP A 179 3.44 18.73 14.42
CA ASP A 179 3.67 17.70 13.39
C ASP A 179 2.49 16.72 13.30
N PHE A 180 1.86 16.38 14.43
CA PHE A 180 0.69 15.50 14.43
C PHE A 180 -0.52 16.15 13.76
N ILE A 181 -0.74 17.45 13.97
CA ILE A 181 -1.77 18.23 13.28
C ILE A 181 -1.51 18.24 11.78
N ASP A 182 -0.26 18.44 11.37
CA ASP A 182 0.12 18.38 9.95
C ASP A 182 -0.18 17.00 9.33
N PHE A 183 0.13 15.90 10.04
CA PHE A 183 -0.23 14.56 9.58
C PHE A 183 -1.74 14.31 9.53
N LEU A 184 -2.50 14.89 10.47
CA LEU A 184 -3.96 14.78 10.48
C LEU A 184 -4.58 15.52 9.28
N ASN A 185 -4.10 16.73 8.99
CA ASN A 185 -4.50 17.50 7.82
C ASN A 185 -4.12 16.78 6.53
N GLU A 186 -2.92 16.21 6.45
CA GLU A 186 -2.50 15.39 5.29
C GLU A 186 -3.43 14.18 5.10
N PHE A 187 -3.86 13.53 6.18
CA PHE A 187 -4.84 12.45 6.10
C PHE A 187 -6.20 12.94 5.56
N ILE A 188 -6.70 14.08 6.03
CA ILE A 188 -7.96 14.66 5.56
C ILE A 188 -7.84 15.04 4.09
N ASP A 189 -6.81 15.78 3.70
CA ASP A 189 -6.56 16.17 2.31
C ASP A 189 -6.47 14.94 1.40
N LYS A 190 -5.74 13.90 1.83
CA LYS A 190 -5.61 12.67 1.06
C LYS A 190 -6.92 11.90 0.95
N SER A 191 -7.77 11.96 1.97
CA SER A 191 -9.09 11.34 1.94
C SER A 191 -10.02 12.00 0.92
N ILE A 192 -9.92 13.32 0.77
CA ILE A 192 -10.65 14.10 -0.23
C ILE A 192 -10.08 13.81 -1.63
N GLU A 193 -8.75 13.84 -1.80
CA GLU A 193 -8.09 13.53 -3.09
C GLU A 193 -8.46 12.14 -3.62
N LEU A 194 -8.64 11.16 -2.73
CA LEU A 194 -8.93 9.78 -3.09
C LEU A 194 -10.42 9.45 -3.20
N GLU A 195 -11.33 10.40 -2.97
CA GLU A 195 -12.78 10.18 -2.97
C GLU A 195 -13.29 9.50 -4.24
N GLU A 196 -13.03 10.10 -5.40
CA GLU A 196 -13.42 9.53 -6.69
C GLU A 196 -12.83 8.13 -6.94
N SER A 197 -11.66 7.87 -6.36
CA SER A 197 -11.00 6.57 -6.47
C SER A 197 -11.66 5.52 -5.58
N ILE A 198 -12.13 5.90 -4.39
CA ILE A 198 -12.87 5.03 -3.46
C ILE A 198 -14.26 4.72 -4.01
N GLU A 199 -14.92 5.71 -4.65
CA GLU A 199 -16.21 5.54 -5.32
C GLU A 199 -16.11 4.76 -6.65
N SER A 200 -14.90 4.51 -7.15
CA SER A 200 -14.69 3.87 -8.43
C SER A 200 -15.27 2.45 -8.48
N ASN A 201 -15.88 2.12 -9.63
CA ASN A 201 -16.26 0.76 -9.98
C ASN A 201 -15.05 -0.15 -10.26
N ASP A 202 -13.86 0.42 -10.47
CA ASP A 202 -12.62 -0.35 -10.60
C ASP A 202 -12.15 -0.82 -9.21
N ILE A 203 -12.33 -2.11 -8.94
CA ILE A 203 -11.93 -2.77 -7.70
C ILE A 203 -10.45 -2.55 -7.36
N LYS A 204 -9.55 -2.51 -8.37
CA LYS A 204 -8.12 -2.32 -8.13
C LYS A 204 -7.82 -0.88 -7.70
N LYS A 205 -8.37 0.10 -8.42
CA LYS A 205 -8.23 1.54 -8.09
C LYS A 205 -8.76 1.81 -6.68
N ARG A 206 -9.96 1.33 -6.39
CA ARG A 206 -10.60 1.46 -5.09
C ARG A 206 -9.84 0.80 -3.95
N ASN A 207 -9.45 -0.47 -4.10
CA ASN A 207 -8.72 -1.18 -3.05
C ASN A 207 -7.37 -0.53 -2.74
N LYS A 208 -6.69 0.00 -3.76
CA LYS A 208 -5.45 0.76 -3.57
C LYS A 208 -5.69 2.00 -2.72
N SER A 209 -6.70 2.82 -3.07
CA SER A 209 -7.04 4.03 -2.31
C SER A 209 -7.45 3.73 -0.87
N ILE A 210 -8.25 2.68 -0.65
CA ILE A 210 -8.63 2.23 0.69
C ILE A 210 -7.39 1.81 1.48
N LEU A 211 -6.45 1.08 0.88
CA LEU A 211 -5.23 0.64 1.55
C LEU A 211 -4.33 1.83 1.94
N ASP A 212 -4.20 2.83 1.07
CA ASP A 212 -3.44 4.05 1.34
C ASP A 212 -4.03 4.80 2.55
N LEU A 213 -5.36 4.99 2.59
CA LEU A 213 -6.04 5.62 3.74
C LEU A 213 -6.03 4.76 5.01
N PHE A 214 -6.08 3.44 4.86
CA PHE A 214 -6.00 2.52 5.97
C PHE A 214 -4.62 2.61 6.66
N GLY A 215 -3.53 2.69 5.88
CA GLY A 215 -2.19 2.89 6.42
C GLY A 215 -2.05 4.20 7.20
N LEU A 216 -2.55 5.30 6.64
CA LEU A 216 -2.51 6.61 7.30
C LEU A 216 -3.36 6.65 8.57
N SER A 217 -4.58 6.11 8.52
CA SER A 217 -5.48 6.05 9.68
C SER A 217 -4.91 5.16 10.80
N GLN A 218 -4.25 4.05 10.47
CA GLN A 218 -3.56 3.22 11.46
C GLN A 218 -2.39 3.95 12.12
N MET A 219 -1.59 4.68 11.32
CA MET A 219 -0.48 5.47 11.84
C MET A 219 -0.97 6.54 12.82
N LEU A 220 -2.05 7.24 12.49
CA LEU A 220 -2.69 8.22 13.35
C LEU A 220 -3.54 7.58 14.48
N ASN A 221 -3.79 6.27 14.39
CA ASN A 221 -4.71 5.50 15.25
C ASN A 221 -6.07 6.19 15.35
N LEU A 222 -6.65 6.46 14.18
CA LEU A 222 -8.00 6.98 14.04
C LEU A 222 -9.01 5.83 14.16
N PRO A 223 -10.24 6.10 14.64
CA PRO A 223 -11.30 5.09 14.70
C PRO A 223 -11.90 4.74 13.32
N THR A 224 -11.31 5.23 12.22
CA THR A 224 -11.77 5.03 10.84
C THR A 224 -11.34 3.68 10.23
N THR A 225 -10.47 2.90 10.88
CA THR A 225 -9.95 1.63 10.33
C THR A 225 -11.06 0.63 10.03
N ASN A 226 -12.07 0.55 10.89
CA ASN A 226 -13.16 -0.42 10.76
C ASN A 226 -14.09 -0.09 9.59
N ILE A 227 -14.35 1.20 9.35
CA ILE A 227 -15.22 1.63 8.26
C ILE A 227 -14.52 1.43 6.91
N LEU A 228 -13.22 1.74 6.80
CA LEU A 228 -12.41 1.47 5.61
C LEU A 228 -12.37 -0.02 5.26
N GLN A 229 -12.26 -0.90 6.26
CA GLN A 229 -12.36 -2.33 6.04
C GLN A 229 -13.76 -2.74 5.54
N THR A 230 -14.82 -2.13 6.09
CA THR A 230 -16.19 -2.41 5.66
C THR A 230 -16.44 -1.94 4.22
N ILE A 231 -15.87 -0.80 3.80
CA ILE A 231 -15.92 -0.33 2.39
C ILE A 231 -15.24 -1.34 1.45
N ARG A 232 -14.11 -1.91 1.87
CA ARG A 232 -13.38 -2.91 1.08
C ARG A 232 -14.19 -4.21 0.87
N GLU A 233 -14.94 -4.60 1.89
CA GLU A 233 -15.73 -5.83 1.90
C GLU A 233 -17.11 -5.66 1.23
N SER A 234 -17.61 -4.43 1.10
CA SER A 234 -18.91 -4.12 0.51
C SER A 234 -18.86 -3.89 -1.01
N SER A 235 -20.03 -3.92 -1.64
CA SER A 235 -20.18 -3.68 -3.09
C SER A 235 -21.58 -3.17 -3.42
N GLY A 236 -21.70 -2.35 -4.46
CA GLY A 236 -22.99 -1.83 -4.93
C GLY A 236 -23.58 -0.75 -4.01
N GLU A 237 -24.91 -0.70 -3.88
CA GLU A 237 -25.60 0.36 -3.10
C GLU A 237 -25.17 0.37 -1.61
N GLU A 238 -24.86 -0.78 -1.00
CA GLU A 238 -24.36 -0.82 0.38
C GLU A 238 -23.00 -0.13 0.53
N GLN A 239 -22.18 -0.10 -0.52
CA GLN A 239 -20.87 0.54 -0.49
C GLN A 239 -20.98 2.07 -0.51
N GLU A 240 -21.89 2.62 -1.29
CA GLU A 240 -22.14 4.08 -1.35
C GLU A 240 -22.54 4.60 0.03
N ASP A 241 -23.48 3.92 0.72
CA ASP A 241 -23.91 4.29 2.07
C ASP A 241 -22.73 4.27 3.08
N ILE A 242 -21.82 3.30 2.98
CA ILE A 242 -20.67 3.19 3.90
C ILE A 242 -19.60 4.25 3.58
N ILE A 243 -19.44 4.64 2.31
CA ILE A 243 -18.54 5.72 1.91
C ILE A 243 -19.05 7.05 2.48
N GLU A 244 -20.36 7.31 2.40
CA GLU A 244 -20.99 8.48 3.04
C GLU A 244 -20.73 8.48 4.55
N ASP A 245 -20.96 7.35 5.24
CA ASP A 245 -20.67 7.20 6.67
C ASP A 245 -19.16 7.45 7.00
N PHE A 246 -18.23 7.16 6.08
CA PHE A 246 -16.80 7.41 6.25
C PHE A 246 -16.46 8.90 6.21
N TYR A 247 -17.03 9.64 5.26
CA TYR A 247 -16.82 11.09 5.18
C TYR A 247 -17.53 11.83 6.32
N GLU A 248 -18.74 11.39 6.71
CA GLU A 248 -19.38 11.90 7.93
C GLU A 248 -18.52 11.64 9.18
N MET A 249 -17.78 10.52 9.22
CA MET A 249 -16.84 10.24 10.31
C MET A 249 -15.63 11.17 10.28
N ILE A 250 -15.07 11.47 9.10
CA ILE A 250 -13.94 12.41 8.95
C ILE A 250 -14.35 13.80 9.40
N ASP A 251 -15.52 14.29 8.98
CA ASP A 251 -16.04 15.62 9.36
C ASP A 251 -16.25 15.77 10.87
N ARG A 252 -16.44 14.66 11.58
CA ARG A 252 -16.59 14.63 13.03
C ARG A 252 -15.27 14.61 13.78
N ILE A 253 -14.14 14.41 13.10
CA ILE A 253 -12.83 14.43 13.74
C ILE A 253 -12.53 15.88 14.14
N ILE A 254 -12.39 16.09 15.44
CA ILE A 254 -12.01 17.39 16.00
C ILE A 254 -10.90 17.20 17.02
N THR A 255 -10.04 18.21 17.15
CA THR A 255 -9.00 18.22 18.17
C THR A 255 -9.55 18.62 19.53
N ASP A 256 -8.91 18.21 20.62
CA ASP A 256 -9.30 18.61 21.97
C ASP A 256 -9.11 20.11 22.24
N GLU A 257 -8.25 20.78 21.48
CA GLU A 257 -8.12 22.24 21.46
C GLU A 257 -9.36 22.90 20.84
N GLU A 258 -9.75 22.52 19.62
CA GLU A 258 -10.95 23.03 18.93
C GLU A 258 -12.23 22.72 19.74
N TYR A 259 -12.34 21.51 20.29
CA TYR A 259 -13.47 21.14 21.13
C TYR A 259 -13.60 22.06 22.35
N ALA A 260 -12.48 22.46 22.95
CA ALA A 260 -12.50 23.37 24.09
C ALA A 260 -12.88 24.80 23.69
N GLU A 261 -12.60 25.23 22.46
CA GLU A 261 -12.99 26.54 21.93
C GLU A 261 -14.47 26.59 21.55
N GLU A 262 -14.97 25.56 20.85
CA GLU A 262 -16.34 25.51 20.37
C GLU A 262 -17.36 25.22 21.49
N TYR A 263 -17.02 24.33 22.44
CA TYR A 263 -17.94 23.88 23.49
C TYR A 263 -17.61 24.47 24.89
N GLY A 264 -16.58 25.31 25.00
CA GLY A 264 -16.27 26.13 26.17
C GLY A 264 -15.75 25.40 27.42
N GLU A 265 -15.34 26.18 28.43
CA GLU A 265 -14.78 25.69 29.71
C GLU A 265 -15.73 24.80 30.54
N GLU A 266 -17.02 24.68 30.19
CA GLU A 266 -17.95 23.80 30.90
C GLU A 266 -17.61 22.31 30.73
N ALA A 267 -16.87 21.93 29.67
CA ALA A 267 -16.40 20.58 29.44
C ALA A 267 -15.13 20.19 30.25
N LYS A 268 -14.41 21.16 30.85
CA LYS A 268 -13.16 20.89 31.60
C LYS A 268 -13.35 20.38 33.03
N LYS A 269 -14.57 20.04 33.46
CA LYS A 269 -14.76 19.32 34.73
C LYS A 269 -14.68 17.81 34.48
N PRO A 270 -13.61 17.12 34.91
CA PRO A 270 -13.60 15.66 34.87
C PRO A 270 -14.80 15.16 35.65
N ALA A 271 -15.63 14.33 34.99
CA ALA A 271 -16.85 13.75 35.53
C ALA A 271 -16.57 13.03 36.87
N THR A 272 -16.66 13.80 37.95
CA THR A 272 -16.73 13.27 39.30
C THR A 272 -18.21 13.08 39.55
N ILE A 273 -18.68 11.85 39.39
CA ILE A 273 -20.05 11.45 39.66
C ILE A 273 -20.34 11.70 41.15
N GLU A 274 -20.88 12.86 41.47
CA GLU A 274 -21.69 13.04 42.68
C GLU A 274 -23.00 13.72 42.32
N SER A 275 -24.06 13.02 42.72
CA SER A 275 -25.48 13.25 42.51
C SER A 275 -26.02 14.64 42.87
N ASN A 276 -27.00 15.06 42.07
CA ASN A 276 -28.14 15.91 42.40
C ASN A 276 -27.84 17.34 42.91
N GLU A 277 -27.95 18.31 42.01
CA GLU A 277 -28.65 19.56 42.35
C GLU A 277 -29.25 20.19 41.09
N SER A 278 -30.53 20.57 41.21
CA SER A 278 -31.37 21.22 40.21
C SER A 278 -30.85 22.63 39.89
N ILE A 279 -30.65 22.94 38.61
CA ILE A 279 -30.30 24.29 38.13
C ILE A 279 -31.42 24.80 37.21
N ASP A 280 -31.86 26.00 37.54
CA ASP A 280 -32.89 26.82 36.91
C ASP A 280 -32.52 27.17 35.47
N GLU A 281 -33.55 27.15 34.62
CA GLU A 281 -33.57 27.66 33.25
C GLU A 281 -33.42 29.20 33.30
N GLU A 282 -32.32 29.75 32.76
CA GLU A 282 -32.31 31.13 32.27
C GLU A 282 -32.10 31.12 30.74
N GLU A 283 -33.08 31.74 30.07
CA GLU A 283 -33.14 32.04 28.64
C GLU A 283 -31.94 32.92 28.25
N PHE A 284 -31.13 32.45 27.29
CA PHE A 284 -30.28 33.33 26.49
C PHE A 284 -30.85 33.40 25.08
N ASP A 285 -31.17 34.63 24.72
CA ASP A 285 -31.76 35.12 23.49
C ASP A 285 -30.68 36.01 22.89
N ASP A 286 -29.87 35.49 21.96
CA ASP A 286 -28.92 36.27 21.18
C ASP A 286 -28.90 35.71 19.75
N GLU A 287 -29.78 36.30 18.93
CA GLU A 287 -29.72 36.30 17.47
C GLU A 287 -28.56 37.22 17.03
N GLU A 288 -27.47 36.66 16.52
CA GLU A 288 -26.51 37.41 15.70
C GLU A 288 -26.44 36.72 14.33
N GLU A 289 -27.09 37.37 13.35
CA GLU A 289 -26.98 37.11 11.91
C GLU A 289 -25.54 37.36 11.45
N PHE A 290 -24.83 36.30 11.05
CA PHE A 290 -23.63 36.44 10.22
C PHE A 290 -24.06 36.35 8.74
N ASP A 291 -23.92 37.46 8.05
CA ASP A 291 -24.22 37.69 6.64
C ASP A 291 -22.87 37.93 5.93
N ASP A 292 -22.19 36.85 5.55
CA ASP A 292 -20.96 36.89 4.76
C ASP A 292 -21.11 35.93 3.56
N GLU A 293 -21.88 36.38 2.56
CA GLU A 293 -21.87 35.85 1.19
C GLU A 293 -20.68 36.45 0.43
N GLU A 294 -19.51 35.79 0.47
CA GLU A 294 -18.43 36.03 -0.51
C GLU A 294 -18.54 34.95 -1.60
N GLU A 295 -19.13 35.33 -2.73
CA GLU A 295 -19.15 34.58 -3.99
C GLU A 295 -17.72 34.45 -4.53
N PHE A 296 -17.13 33.24 -4.46
CA PHE A 296 -15.97 32.87 -5.26
C PHE A 296 -16.45 32.34 -6.61
N ASP A 297 -16.24 33.16 -7.63
CA ASP A 297 -16.49 32.88 -9.05
C ASP A 297 -15.15 32.52 -9.71
N ASP A 298 -14.77 31.24 -9.66
CA ASP A 298 -13.61 30.68 -10.37
C ASP A 298 -14.04 29.42 -11.15
N GLU A 299 -14.85 29.63 -12.20
CA GLU A 299 -15.04 28.67 -13.29
C GLU A 299 -13.88 28.79 -14.31
N GLU A 300 -12.76 28.10 -14.07
CA GLU A 300 -11.83 27.76 -15.15
C GLU A 300 -12.24 26.41 -15.78
N GLU A 301 -12.95 26.50 -16.90
CA GLU A 301 -13.24 25.39 -17.82
C GLU A 301 -11.93 24.84 -18.41
N PHE A 302 -11.46 23.69 -17.93
CA PHE A 302 -10.48 22.87 -18.63
C PHE A 302 -11.19 21.95 -19.62
N ASP A 303 -11.13 22.33 -20.89
CA ASP A 303 -11.63 21.59 -22.06
C ASP A 303 -10.52 20.66 -22.58
N ASP A 304 -10.40 19.46 -21.98
CA ASP A 304 -9.50 18.39 -22.43
C ASP A 304 -10.32 17.12 -22.79
N GLU A 305 -11.14 17.23 -23.85
CA GLU A 305 -11.66 16.07 -24.58
C GLU A 305 -10.59 15.53 -25.55
N GLU A 306 -9.68 14.67 -25.08
CA GLU A 306 -8.98 13.71 -25.96
C GLU A 306 -9.73 12.37 -25.96
N GLU A 307 -10.58 12.18 -26.97
CA GLU A 307 -11.15 10.90 -27.37
C GLU A 307 -10.03 9.92 -27.76
N PHE A 308 -9.74 8.95 -26.90
CA PHE A 308 -9.01 7.74 -27.27
C PHE A 308 -9.98 6.72 -27.85
N ASP A 309 -9.97 6.62 -29.19
CA ASP A 309 -10.65 5.60 -30.00
C ASP A 309 -9.78 4.32 -30.03
N ASP A 310 -9.93 3.46 -29.02
CA ASP A 310 -9.29 2.14 -28.93
C ASP A 310 -10.35 1.02 -28.96
N GLU A 311 -11.05 0.89 -30.09
CA GLU A 311 -11.73 -0.36 -30.49
C GLU A 311 -10.83 -1.17 -31.45
N GLU A 312 -9.85 -1.90 -30.91
CA GLU A 312 -9.23 -3.02 -31.63
C GLU A 312 -9.84 -4.35 -31.15
N GLU A 313 -10.81 -4.86 -31.92
CA GLU A 313 -11.24 -6.26 -31.92
C GLU A 313 -10.04 -7.17 -32.26
N PHE A 314 -9.49 -7.87 -31.27
CA PHE A 314 -8.55 -8.95 -31.52
C PHE A 314 -9.31 -10.25 -31.83
N ASP A 315 -9.26 -10.63 -33.11
CA ASP A 315 -9.73 -11.90 -33.67
C ASP A 315 -8.77 -13.03 -33.22
N ASP A 316 -9.28 -13.95 -32.40
CA ASP A 316 -8.58 -15.13 -31.90
C ASP A 316 -8.35 -16.17 -33.03
N GLU A 317 -7.42 -15.89 -33.94
CA GLU A 317 -6.82 -16.92 -34.78
C GLU A 317 -5.60 -17.53 -34.06
N GLU A 318 -5.66 -18.84 -33.78
CA GLU A 318 -4.56 -19.66 -33.24
C GLU A 318 -3.28 -19.50 -34.06
N GLU A 319 -2.47 -18.51 -33.69
CA GLU A 319 -1.17 -18.29 -34.29
C GLU A 319 -0.15 -19.27 -33.68
N VAL A 320 0.38 -20.14 -34.53
CA VAL A 320 1.46 -21.06 -34.20
C VAL A 320 2.72 -20.24 -33.96
N LYS A 321 2.92 -19.79 -32.70
CA LYS A 321 4.05 -18.96 -32.27
C LYS A 321 5.38 -19.58 -32.72
N GLU A 322 5.99 -18.98 -33.74
CA GLU A 322 7.40 -19.21 -34.06
C GLU A 322 8.21 -18.85 -32.81
N VAL A 323 8.93 -19.84 -32.27
CA VAL A 323 9.80 -19.63 -31.11
C VAL A 323 10.87 -18.62 -31.53
N SER A 324 10.74 -17.40 -31.01
CA SER A 324 11.68 -16.30 -31.24
C SER A 324 13.10 -16.82 -31.07
N ALA A 325 13.95 -16.60 -32.09
CA ALA A 325 15.36 -16.99 -32.06
C ALA A 325 16.16 -16.31 -30.93
N ASN A 326 15.54 -15.38 -30.19
CA ASN A 326 16.12 -14.66 -29.06
C ASN A 326 15.70 -15.22 -27.70
N ALA A 327 14.98 -16.34 -27.61
CA ALA A 327 14.65 -16.95 -26.33
C ALA A 327 15.92 -17.27 -25.52
N ILE A 328 16.03 -16.69 -24.33
CA ILE A 328 17.20 -16.81 -23.46
C ILE A 328 17.11 -18.06 -22.58
N CYS A 329 15.89 -18.46 -22.22
CA CYS A 329 15.64 -19.62 -21.38
C CYS A 329 14.83 -20.67 -22.15
N SER A 330 15.07 -21.93 -21.82
CA SER A 330 14.11 -22.98 -22.17
C SER A 330 12.78 -22.67 -21.48
N PRO A 331 11.61 -23.09 -22.02
CA PRO A 331 10.33 -22.96 -21.33
C PRO A 331 10.46 -23.52 -19.90
N ILE A 332 10.43 -22.62 -18.91
CA ILE A 332 10.61 -23.01 -17.51
C ILE A 332 9.27 -23.59 -17.06
N ASP A 333 9.26 -24.90 -16.84
CA ASP A 333 8.14 -25.60 -16.23
C ASP A 333 8.29 -25.49 -14.70
N TYR A 334 7.64 -24.50 -14.11
CA TYR A 334 7.72 -24.21 -12.68
C TYR A 334 7.10 -25.33 -11.82
N ASP A 335 6.14 -26.07 -12.35
CA ASP A 335 5.52 -27.21 -11.66
C ASP A 335 6.53 -28.36 -11.43
N SER A 336 7.59 -28.41 -12.25
CA SER A 336 8.65 -29.42 -12.15
C SER A 336 9.75 -29.07 -11.13
N ILE A 337 9.74 -27.84 -10.61
CA ILE A 337 10.79 -27.35 -9.71
C ILE A 337 10.58 -27.92 -8.32
N LYS A 338 11.65 -28.49 -7.75
CA LYS A 338 11.63 -29.02 -6.39
C LYS A 338 11.89 -27.90 -5.38
N PRO A 339 11.13 -27.86 -4.27
CA PRO A 339 11.41 -26.95 -3.17
C PRO A 339 12.86 -27.08 -2.65
N ILE A 340 13.52 -25.95 -2.45
CA ILE A 340 14.87 -25.82 -1.91
C ILE A 340 14.74 -25.20 -0.51
N HIS A 341 14.74 -26.05 0.50
CA HIS A 341 14.56 -25.62 1.89
C HIS A 341 15.69 -24.68 2.36
N PHE A 342 15.30 -23.66 3.11
CA PHE A 342 16.19 -22.82 3.89
C PHE A 342 15.51 -22.47 5.22
N ASP A 343 16.32 -22.11 6.22
CA ASP A 343 15.81 -21.82 7.56
C ASP A 343 15.36 -20.36 7.64
N PHE A 344 14.05 -20.14 7.51
CA PHE A 344 13.43 -18.84 7.80
C PHE A 344 12.82 -18.85 9.20
N GLN A 345 13.01 -17.76 9.94
CA GLN A 345 12.47 -17.59 11.29
C GLN A 345 11.63 -16.32 11.32
N LEU A 346 10.31 -16.49 11.33
CA LEU A 346 9.35 -15.39 11.32
C LEU A 346 9.53 -14.50 12.56
N GLU A 347 9.74 -15.10 13.73
CA GLU A 347 9.95 -14.40 14.98
C GLU A 347 11.22 -13.55 14.96
N ALA A 348 12.31 -14.07 14.36
CA ALA A 348 13.55 -13.32 14.22
C ALA A 348 13.40 -12.12 13.27
N ALA A 349 12.62 -12.27 12.20
CA ALA A 349 12.30 -11.17 11.29
C ALA A 349 11.46 -10.08 11.99
N ALA A 350 10.46 -10.48 12.79
CA ALA A 350 9.64 -9.58 13.60
C ALA A 350 10.47 -8.82 14.64
N ASP A 351 11.35 -9.52 15.37
CA ASP A 351 12.28 -8.91 16.31
C ASP A 351 13.22 -7.90 15.62
N ASP A 352 13.82 -8.29 14.48
CA ASP A 352 14.75 -7.43 13.71
C ASP A 352 14.05 -6.18 13.14
N LEU A 353 12.75 -6.26 12.84
CA LEU A 353 11.96 -5.15 12.32
C LEU A 353 11.25 -4.36 13.43
N SER A 354 11.28 -4.86 14.67
CA SER A 354 10.52 -4.30 15.79
C SER A 354 9.02 -4.18 15.48
N LEU A 355 8.47 -5.16 14.76
CA LEU A 355 7.06 -5.23 14.38
C LEU A 355 6.39 -6.46 15.01
N PRO A 356 5.08 -6.43 15.26
CA PRO A 356 4.33 -7.61 15.67
C PRO A 356 4.48 -8.76 14.67
N ILE A 357 4.52 -10.00 15.16
CA ILE A 357 4.66 -11.20 14.33
C ILE A 357 3.53 -11.31 13.32
N ASP A 358 2.29 -11.04 13.73
CA ASP A 358 1.10 -11.15 12.88
C ASP A 358 1.17 -10.18 11.68
N LEU A 359 1.75 -8.99 11.88
CA LEU A 359 1.94 -8.02 10.81
C LEU A 359 3.05 -8.45 9.82
N ILE A 360 4.13 -9.05 10.32
CA ILE A 360 5.15 -9.63 9.44
C ILE A 360 4.59 -10.80 8.64
N GLU A 361 3.71 -11.60 9.25
CA GLU A 361 3.02 -12.69 8.56
C GLU A 361 2.14 -12.17 7.42
N GLU A 362 1.38 -11.09 7.65
CA GLU A 362 0.61 -10.38 6.61
C GLU A 362 1.52 -9.92 5.46
N PHE A 363 2.60 -9.19 5.76
CA PHE A 363 3.52 -8.73 4.71
C PHE A 363 4.22 -9.88 3.95
N VAL A 364 4.46 -11.01 4.62
CA VAL A 364 4.99 -12.21 3.98
C VAL A 364 3.97 -12.81 3.03
N ASN A 365 2.68 -12.86 3.39
CA ASN A 365 1.63 -13.33 2.50
C ASN A 365 1.45 -12.40 1.29
N ASP A 366 1.49 -11.08 1.49
CA ASP A 366 1.47 -10.11 0.39
C ASP A 366 2.66 -10.31 -0.57
N PHE A 367 3.85 -10.59 -0.02
CA PHE A 367 5.03 -10.92 -0.82
C PHE A 367 4.86 -12.23 -1.60
N ILE A 368 4.21 -13.24 -1.02
CA ILE A 368 3.90 -14.51 -1.71
C ILE A 368 2.99 -14.25 -2.91
N ASP A 369 1.91 -13.49 -2.71
CA ASP A 369 0.98 -13.13 -3.79
C ASP A 369 1.69 -12.33 -4.89
N GLN A 370 2.48 -11.33 -4.51
CA GLN A 370 3.26 -10.53 -5.45
C GLN A 370 4.26 -11.40 -6.25
N ALA A 371 4.92 -12.37 -5.61
CA ALA A 371 5.87 -13.24 -6.31
C ALA A 371 5.17 -14.16 -7.34
N HIS A 372 3.94 -14.61 -7.06
CA HIS A 372 3.13 -15.36 -8.03
C HIS A 372 2.69 -14.49 -9.21
N GLU A 373 2.27 -13.25 -8.97
CA GLU A 373 1.92 -12.30 -10.05
C GLU A 373 3.12 -12.06 -10.99
N GLU A 374 4.30 -11.83 -10.40
CA GLU A 374 5.54 -11.59 -11.15
C GLU A 374 6.13 -12.87 -11.80
N GLN A 375 5.63 -14.06 -11.45
CA GLN A 375 6.05 -15.32 -12.08
C GLN A 375 5.77 -15.30 -13.59
N ALA A 376 4.59 -14.82 -13.99
CA ALA A 376 4.18 -14.73 -15.38
C ALA A 376 5.12 -13.80 -16.17
N VAL A 377 5.52 -12.68 -15.54
CA VAL A 377 6.45 -11.71 -16.11
C VAL A 377 7.82 -12.35 -16.35
N PHE A 378 8.35 -13.12 -15.40
CA PHE A 378 9.60 -13.86 -15.62
C PHE A 378 9.48 -14.88 -16.76
N ILE A 379 8.38 -15.63 -16.84
CA ILE A 379 8.15 -16.62 -17.90
C ILE A 379 8.16 -15.94 -19.26
N GLU A 380 7.44 -14.83 -19.40
CA GLU A 380 7.32 -14.11 -20.65
C GLU A 380 8.65 -13.48 -21.06
N ALA A 381 9.31 -12.75 -20.14
CA ALA A 381 10.60 -12.13 -20.39
C ALA A 381 11.68 -13.18 -20.76
N CYS A 382 11.62 -14.36 -20.15
CA CYS A 382 12.47 -15.51 -20.51
C CYS A 382 12.24 -16.00 -21.94
N LYS A 383 10.98 -16.05 -22.38
CA LYS A 383 10.58 -16.49 -23.74
C LYS A 383 10.98 -15.45 -24.79
N THR A 384 10.81 -14.17 -24.50
CA THR A 384 11.15 -13.08 -25.43
C THR A 384 12.63 -12.73 -25.43
N GLY A 385 13.36 -13.12 -24.38
CA GLY A 385 14.76 -12.76 -24.18
C GLY A 385 14.95 -11.34 -23.65
N ASP A 386 13.96 -10.82 -22.93
CA ASP A 386 13.99 -9.49 -22.34
C ASP A 386 14.73 -9.50 -20.99
N ILE A 387 16.06 -9.32 -21.08
CA ILE A 387 16.95 -9.28 -19.91
C ILE A 387 16.59 -8.14 -18.97
N ASP A 388 16.23 -6.97 -19.52
CA ASP A 388 15.96 -5.77 -18.73
C ASP A 388 14.73 -5.99 -17.85
N THR A 389 13.68 -6.62 -18.40
CA THR A 389 12.49 -6.98 -17.62
C THR A 389 12.83 -8.00 -16.53
N ILE A 390 13.60 -9.05 -16.82
CA ILE A 390 14.04 -10.02 -15.79
C ILE A 390 14.81 -9.32 -14.67
N GLN A 391 15.74 -8.43 -14.99
CA GLN A 391 16.55 -7.72 -13.99
C GLN A 391 15.71 -6.73 -13.17
N LYS A 392 14.77 -6.01 -13.80
CA LYS A 392 13.84 -5.10 -13.12
C LYS A 392 12.89 -5.82 -12.17
N THR A 393 12.27 -6.91 -12.62
CA THR A 393 11.43 -7.76 -11.77
C THR A 393 12.25 -8.36 -10.63
N GLY A 394 13.47 -8.82 -10.91
CA GLY A 394 14.43 -9.28 -9.90
C GLY A 394 14.73 -8.21 -8.84
N HIS A 395 14.97 -6.97 -9.26
CA HIS A 395 15.21 -5.84 -8.36
C HIS A 395 14.01 -5.54 -7.46
N LYS A 396 12.79 -5.54 -8.02
CA LYS A 396 11.54 -5.31 -7.28
C LYS A 396 11.37 -6.33 -6.16
N LEU A 397 11.40 -7.63 -6.50
CA LEU A 397 11.24 -8.71 -5.53
C LEU A 397 12.39 -8.78 -4.52
N LYS A 398 13.61 -8.39 -4.93
CA LYS A 398 14.76 -8.27 -4.02
C LYS A 398 14.48 -7.22 -2.94
N GLY A 399 13.94 -6.06 -3.31
CA GLY A 399 13.61 -5.00 -2.36
C GLY A 399 12.66 -5.50 -1.27
N VAL A 400 11.57 -6.15 -1.68
CA VAL A 400 10.56 -6.67 -0.76
C VAL A 400 11.11 -7.79 0.12
N SER A 401 11.75 -8.80 -0.46
CA SER A 401 12.34 -9.91 0.31
C SER A 401 13.45 -9.46 1.27
N SER A 402 14.25 -8.45 0.90
CA SER A 402 15.26 -7.86 1.78
C SER A 402 14.65 -7.09 2.96
N ASN A 403 13.57 -6.35 2.71
CA ASN A 403 12.82 -5.64 3.76
C ASN A 403 12.23 -6.62 4.77
N LEU A 404 11.70 -7.77 4.30
CA LEU A 404 11.17 -8.84 5.15
C LEU A 404 12.23 -9.78 5.74
N ARG A 405 13.51 -9.45 5.58
CA ARG A 405 14.65 -10.25 6.09
C ARG A 405 14.69 -11.69 5.54
N ILE A 406 14.10 -11.97 4.39
CA ILE A 406 14.13 -13.28 3.71
C ILE A 406 15.43 -13.41 2.89
N LYS A 407 16.58 -13.38 3.58
CA LYS A 407 17.93 -13.26 2.97
C LYS A 407 18.20 -14.24 1.82
N PRO A 408 17.87 -15.54 1.93
CA PRO A 408 18.18 -16.48 0.84
C PRO A 408 17.44 -16.18 -0.48
N LEU A 409 16.26 -15.56 -0.43
CA LEU A 409 15.54 -15.10 -1.61
C LEU A 409 16.16 -13.82 -2.15
N ALA A 410 16.42 -12.83 -1.27
CA ALA A 410 17.04 -11.57 -1.63
C ALA A 410 18.41 -11.77 -2.30
N ASP A 411 19.24 -12.68 -1.78
CA ASP A 411 20.57 -13.00 -2.31
C ASP A 411 20.47 -13.60 -3.72
N THR A 412 19.55 -14.55 -3.96
CA THR A 412 19.38 -15.13 -5.29
C THR A 412 18.80 -14.10 -6.27
N LEU A 413 17.89 -13.23 -5.83
CA LEU A 413 17.34 -12.15 -6.65
C LEU A 413 18.38 -11.07 -6.96
N GLU A 414 19.34 -10.84 -6.07
CA GLU A 414 20.52 -10.02 -6.36
C GLU A 414 21.40 -10.65 -7.45
N GLU A 415 21.62 -11.97 -7.40
CA GLU A 415 22.31 -12.67 -8.48
C GLU A 415 21.57 -12.53 -9.82
N VAL A 416 20.23 -12.56 -9.82
CA VAL A 416 19.39 -12.32 -11.01
C VAL A 416 19.53 -10.88 -11.50
N GLN A 417 19.43 -9.90 -10.60
CA GLN A 417 19.50 -8.46 -10.92
C GLN A 417 20.80 -8.11 -11.67
N PHE A 418 21.94 -8.68 -11.24
CA PHE A 418 23.25 -8.38 -11.82
C PHE A 418 23.72 -9.45 -12.83
N CYS A 419 22.83 -10.32 -13.30
CA CYS A 419 23.17 -11.35 -14.28
C CYS A 419 23.25 -10.74 -15.68
N GLU A 420 24.45 -10.67 -16.25
CA GLU A 420 24.67 -10.22 -17.64
C GLU A 420 24.66 -11.39 -18.65
N GLU A 421 24.80 -12.63 -18.17
CA GLU A 421 24.92 -13.81 -19.03
C GLU A 421 23.56 -14.48 -19.24
N PRO A 422 23.02 -14.50 -20.48
CA PRO A 422 21.71 -15.07 -20.78
C PRO A 422 21.54 -16.51 -20.26
N ALA A 423 22.58 -17.35 -20.45
CA ALA A 423 22.57 -18.75 -20.05
C ALA A 423 22.51 -18.99 -18.53
N ARG A 424 22.75 -17.95 -17.71
CA ARG A 424 22.69 -18.03 -16.25
C ARG A 424 21.32 -17.70 -15.67
N PHE A 425 20.41 -17.08 -16.43
CA PHE A 425 19.07 -16.77 -15.92
C PHE A 425 18.25 -18.01 -15.59
N GLU A 426 18.21 -18.99 -16.48
CA GLU A 426 17.43 -20.22 -16.26
C GLU A 426 17.78 -20.93 -14.93
N PRO A 427 19.06 -21.24 -14.63
CA PRO A 427 19.40 -21.87 -13.35
C PRO A 427 19.15 -20.96 -12.13
N LEU A 428 19.33 -19.65 -12.27
CA LEU A 428 19.07 -18.69 -11.17
C LEU A 428 17.59 -18.58 -10.86
N LEU A 429 16.73 -18.46 -11.86
CA LEU A 429 15.28 -18.41 -11.70
C LEU A 429 14.74 -19.73 -11.14
N LYS A 430 15.28 -20.88 -11.57
CA LYS A 430 14.93 -22.17 -10.96
C LYS A 430 15.37 -22.28 -9.51
N LYS A 431 16.55 -21.75 -9.16
CA LYS A 431 17.02 -21.68 -7.77
C LYS A 431 16.10 -20.80 -6.94
N TYR A 432 15.78 -19.60 -7.43
CA TYR A 432 14.87 -18.67 -6.75
C TYR A 432 13.50 -19.30 -6.53
N TRP A 433 12.87 -19.86 -7.57
CA TRP A 433 11.55 -20.49 -7.41
C TRP A 433 11.58 -21.71 -6.52
N GLY A 434 12.65 -22.51 -6.55
CA GLY A 434 12.81 -23.61 -5.62
C GLY A 434 12.82 -23.13 -4.17
N GLN A 435 13.56 -22.05 -3.88
CA GLN A 435 13.57 -21.44 -2.55
C GLN A 435 12.19 -20.85 -2.20
N PHE A 436 11.56 -20.13 -3.11
CA PHE A 436 10.25 -19.52 -2.93
C PHE A 436 9.18 -20.57 -2.59
N LEU A 437 9.10 -21.68 -3.33
CA LEU A 437 8.15 -22.77 -3.04
C LEU A 437 8.37 -23.39 -1.66
N ALA A 438 9.62 -23.54 -1.23
CA ALA A 438 9.90 -24.04 0.12
C ALA A 438 9.46 -23.05 1.21
N PHE A 439 9.64 -21.75 0.94
CA PHE A 439 9.22 -20.66 1.81
C PHE A 439 7.70 -20.56 1.92
N GLU A 440 6.98 -20.60 0.80
CA GLU A 440 5.53 -20.61 0.76
C GLU A 440 4.95 -21.82 1.51
N LEU A 441 5.48 -23.02 1.26
CA LEU A 441 5.07 -24.23 1.98
C LEU A 441 5.33 -24.11 3.50
N PHE A 442 6.42 -23.47 3.90
CA PHE A 442 6.70 -23.21 5.31
C PHE A 442 5.62 -22.32 5.93
N MET A 443 5.23 -21.23 5.26
CA MET A 443 4.19 -20.32 5.73
C MET A 443 2.81 -20.99 5.79
N GLN A 444 2.42 -21.75 4.75
CA GLN A 444 1.16 -22.50 4.74
C GLN A 444 1.04 -23.51 5.88
N ASN A 445 2.14 -24.17 6.25
CA ASN A 445 2.14 -25.12 7.37
C ASN A 445 2.07 -24.44 8.75
N LYS A 446 2.37 -23.15 8.83
CA LYS A 446 2.33 -22.36 10.07
C LYS A 446 0.93 -21.82 10.37
N SER A 447 0.15 -21.56 9.31
CA SER A 447 -1.24 -21.09 9.40
C SER A 447 -2.25 -22.17 9.81
N HIS A 448 -1.79 -23.41 10.07
CA HIS A 448 -2.58 -24.56 10.53
C HIS A 448 -2.18 -25.00 11.94
#